data_AF-A0A7C4PP61-F1
#
_entry.id   AF-A0A7C4PP61-F1
#
_cell.length_a   1.000
_cell.length_b   1.000
_cell.length_c   1.000
_cell.angle_alpha   90.00
_cell.angle_beta   90.00
_cell.angle_gamma   90.00
#
_symmetry.space_group_name_H-M   'P 1'
#
loop_
_entity.id
_entity.type
_entity.pdbx_description
1 polymer ?
#
loop_
_entity_poly.entity_id
_entity_poly.type
_entity_poly.pdbx_seq_one_letter_code
_entity_poly.pdbx_strand_id
1 'polypeptide(L)'
;MKNYDTQLKVQAYLDGELPEAEARQVEAWLAQDAELRDLLSELRCTRDALRANEPEVKLPVSNELYWSGIEQAIARAEAKPAPSDPALLERWVAWLRQYLAPAAAVAAVALLAVGVGRFLADNPARHYVEIINYSQDINISSFRSASENMFVVWLSRNETPAPAPAAEAEEMDWEEFYQ
;
A
#
# COMPACT_ATOMS: atom_id res chain seq x y z
N MET A 1 54.73 -0.92 41.50
CA MET A 1 53.46 -1.51 41.00
C MET A 1 53.45 -2.95 41.48
N LYS A 2 52.58 -3.30 42.43
CA LYS A 2 52.55 -4.66 43.00
C LYS A 2 52.03 -5.69 42.00
N ASN A 3 52.35 -6.96 42.26
CA ASN A 3 51.98 -8.09 41.41
C ASN A 3 50.46 -8.28 41.38
N TYR A 4 49.91 -8.49 40.18
CA TYR A 4 48.48 -8.72 39.95
C TYR A 4 47.96 -9.96 40.69
N ASP A 5 48.78 -11.02 40.79
CA ASP A 5 48.42 -12.24 41.55
C ASP A 5 48.13 -11.93 43.03
N THR A 6 48.92 -11.05 43.63
CA THR A 6 48.74 -10.64 45.03
C THR A 6 47.45 -9.84 45.21
N GLN A 7 47.13 -8.96 44.27
CA GLN A 7 45.88 -8.19 44.30
C GLN A 7 44.67 -9.11 44.18
N LEU A 8 44.73 -10.11 43.29
CA LEU A 8 43.66 -11.10 43.12
C LEU A 8 43.44 -11.92 44.39
N LYS A 9 44.52 -12.31 45.09
CA LYS A 9 44.41 -12.99 46.40
C LYS A 9 43.80 -12.11 47.47
N VAL A 10 44.10 -10.80 47.51
CA VAL A 10 43.45 -9.88 48.44
C VAL A 10 41.96 -9.72 48.14
N GLN A 11 41.56 -9.73 46.87
CA GLN A 11 40.15 -9.73 46.47
C GLN A 11 39.46 -11.05 46.88
N ALA A 12 40.03 -12.19 46.54
CA ALA A 12 39.51 -13.50 46.93
C ALA A 12 39.44 -13.67 48.47
N TYR A 13 40.38 -13.09 49.22
CA TYR A 13 40.34 -13.02 50.67
C TYR A 13 39.13 -12.20 51.17
N LEU A 14 38.85 -11.05 50.55
CA LEU A 14 37.70 -10.21 50.89
C LEU A 14 36.37 -10.92 50.62
N ASP A 15 36.31 -11.70 49.54
CA ASP A 15 35.12 -12.46 49.13
C ASP A 15 34.95 -13.76 49.93
N GLY A 16 36.00 -14.22 50.62
CA GLY A 16 35.98 -15.46 51.42
C GLY A 16 36.21 -16.74 50.61
N GLU A 17 36.68 -16.61 49.37
CA GLU A 17 36.90 -17.71 48.42
C GLU A 17 38.27 -18.38 48.57
N LEU A 18 39.15 -17.86 49.44
CA LEU A 18 40.47 -18.45 49.68
C LEU A 18 40.43 -19.64 50.64
N PRO A 19 41.20 -20.72 50.36
CA PRO A 19 41.48 -21.76 51.33
C PRO A 19 42.16 -21.19 52.59
N GLU A 20 41.93 -21.81 53.75
CA GLU A 20 42.41 -21.32 55.05
C GLU A 20 43.94 -21.05 55.09
N ALA A 21 44.73 -21.91 54.43
CA ALA A 21 46.18 -21.75 54.36
C ALA A 21 46.61 -20.48 53.60
N GLU A 22 45.90 -20.15 52.51
CA GLU A 22 46.19 -18.96 51.70
C GLU A 22 45.65 -17.69 52.37
N ALA A 23 44.50 -17.78 53.04
CA ALA A 23 43.96 -16.67 53.83
C ALA A 23 44.96 -16.21 54.91
N ARG A 24 45.57 -17.14 55.66
CA ARG A 24 46.61 -16.81 56.65
C ARG A 24 47.85 -16.17 56.01
N GLN A 25 48.19 -16.56 54.78
CA GLN A 25 49.30 -15.96 54.05
C GLN A 25 48.98 -14.50 53.67
N VAL A 26 47.76 -14.24 53.20
CA VAL A 26 47.29 -12.88 52.91
C VAL A 26 47.26 -12.02 54.18
N GLU A 27 46.82 -12.57 55.31
CA GLU A 27 46.86 -11.88 56.61
C GLU A 27 48.28 -11.49 57.04
N ALA A 28 49.25 -12.40 56.84
CA ALA A 28 50.65 -12.11 57.12
C ALA A 28 51.20 -10.98 56.23
N TRP A 29 50.77 -10.90 54.97
CA TRP A 29 51.11 -9.80 54.07
C TRP A 29 50.46 -8.49 54.51
N LEU A 30 49.16 -8.50 54.84
CA LEU A 30 48.43 -7.33 55.32
C LEU A 30 49.02 -6.77 56.63
N ALA A 31 49.55 -7.62 57.50
CA ALA A 31 50.20 -7.18 58.74
C ALA A 31 51.48 -6.37 58.49
N GLN A 32 52.19 -6.66 57.40
CA GLN A 32 53.50 -6.07 57.09
C GLN A 32 53.41 -4.93 56.07
N ASP A 33 52.36 -4.93 55.24
CA ASP A 33 52.27 -4.09 54.06
C ASP A 33 51.13 -3.07 54.15
N ALA A 34 51.49 -1.79 54.23
CA ALA A 34 50.52 -0.70 54.30
C ALA A 34 49.70 -0.55 53.01
N GLU A 35 50.30 -0.69 51.84
CA GLU A 35 49.58 -0.52 50.57
C GLU A 35 48.53 -1.62 50.35
N LEU A 36 48.80 -2.86 50.81
CA LEU A 36 47.81 -3.94 50.72
C LEU A 36 46.63 -3.71 51.67
N ARG A 37 46.86 -3.09 52.83
CA ARG A 37 45.78 -2.67 53.73
C ARG A 37 44.94 -1.56 53.12
N ASP A 38 45.58 -0.59 52.46
CA ASP A 38 44.88 0.48 51.76
C ASP A 38 44.02 -0.08 50.61
N LEU A 39 44.56 -1.01 49.81
CA LEU A 39 43.81 -1.72 48.78
C LEU A 39 42.61 -2.47 49.35
N LEU A 40 42.79 -3.24 50.44
CA LEU A 40 41.70 -3.96 51.09
C LEU A 40 40.62 -2.98 51.62
N SER A 41 41.02 -1.82 52.12
CA SER A 41 40.10 -0.78 52.56
C SER A 41 39.30 -0.20 51.39
N GLU A 42 39.94 0.09 50.26
CA GLU A 42 39.27 0.59 49.05
C GLU A 42 38.26 -0.43 48.51
N LEU A 43 38.65 -1.70 48.45
CA LEU A 43 37.76 -2.79 48.02
C LEU A 43 36.55 -2.95 48.95
N ARG A 44 36.75 -2.84 50.28
CA ARG A 44 35.66 -2.85 51.26
C ARG A 44 34.69 -1.69 51.03
N CYS A 45 35.21 -0.47 50.89
CA CYS A 45 34.39 0.71 50.59
C CYS A 45 33.58 0.52 49.30
N THR A 46 34.20 -0.04 48.26
CA THR A 46 33.54 -0.30 46.96
C THR A 46 32.43 -1.34 47.12
N ARG A 47 32.71 -2.47 47.78
CA ARG A 47 31.71 -3.51 48.06
C ARG A 47 30.53 -2.97 48.85
N ASP A 48 30.80 -2.16 49.88
CA ASP A 48 29.76 -1.61 50.73
C ASP A 48 28.92 -0.55 49.97
N ALA A 49 29.56 0.24 49.10
CA ALA A 49 28.86 1.16 48.20
C ALA A 49 27.97 0.42 47.18
N LEU A 50 28.45 -0.68 46.60
CA LEU A 50 27.67 -1.51 45.69
C LEU A 50 26.49 -2.18 46.40
N ARG A 51 26.72 -2.78 47.57
CA ARG A 51 25.67 -3.42 48.37
C ARG A 51 24.55 -2.44 48.76
N ALA A 52 24.87 -1.18 49.00
CA ALA A 52 23.87 -0.15 49.29
C ALA A 52 23.04 0.28 48.06
N ASN A 53 23.52 0.02 46.84
CA ASN A 53 22.93 0.49 45.58
C ASN A 53 22.46 -0.64 44.66
N GLU A 54 22.58 -1.90 45.07
CA GLU A 54 22.01 -3.04 44.36
C GLU A 54 20.61 -3.34 44.90
N PRO A 55 19.53 -2.93 44.20
CA PRO A 55 18.20 -3.33 44.60
C PRO A 55 18.08 -4.85 44.48
N GLU A 56 17.68 -5.50 45.57
CA GLU A 56 17.40 -6.93 45.54
C GLU A 56 16.20 -7.19 44.61
N VAL A 57 16.48 -7.65 43.39
CA VAL A 57 15.44 -8.01 42.43
C VAL A 57 14.93 -9.40 42.77
N LYS A 58 13.79 -9.46 43.46
CA LYS A 58 13.08 -10.73 43.66
C LYS A 58 12.49 -11.18 42.33
N LEU A 59 12.97 -12.31 41.83
CA LEU A 59 12.40 -12.93 40.64
C LEU A 59 10.99 -13.44 40.98
N PRO A 60 9.99 -13.23 40.09
CA PRO A 60 8.62 -13.68 40.32
C PRO A 60 8.44 -15.19 40.16
N VAL A 61 9.46 -15.89 39.63
CA VAL A 61 9.47 -17.33 39.36
C VAL A 61 10.67 -17.99 40.05
N SER A 62 10.63 -19.32 40.18
CA SER A 62 11.79 -20.06 40.69
C SER A 62 13.00 -19.86 39.77
N ASN A 63 14.20 -19.93 40.34
CA ASN A 63 15.46 -19.74 39.61
C ASN A 63 15.57 -20.72 38.42
N GLU A 64 15.17 -21.98 38.63
CA GLU A 64 15.14 -23.02 37.59
C GLU A 64 14.20 -22.68 36.42
N LEU A 65 13.01 -22.13 36.72
CA LEU A 65 12.05 -21.68 35.69
C LEU A 65 12.58 -20.49 34.91
N TYR A 66 13.27 -19.56 35.58
CA TYR A 66 13.88 -18.40 34.93
C TYR A 66 14.98 -18.82 33.95
N TRP A 67 15.91 -19.67 34.40
CA TRP A 67 17.02 -20.12 33.56
C TRP A 67 16.58 -21.01 32.41
N SER A 68 15.61 -21.91 32.62
CA SER A 68 15.05 -22.70 31.51
C SER A 68 14.34 -21.83 30.47
N GLY A 69 13.72 -20.72 30.89
CA GLY A 69 13.16 -19.73 29.97
C GLY A 69 14.23 -19.05 29.11
N ILE A 70 15.37 -18.67 29.72
CA ILE A 70 16.51 -18.09 29.00
C ILE A 70 17.10 -19.10 28.01
N GLU A 71 17.34 -20.34 28.43
CA GLU A 71 17.87 -21.40 27.59
C GLU A 71 16.98 -21.63 26.35
N GLN A 72 15.67 -21.73 26.55
CA GLN A 72 14.71 -21.89 25.46
C GLN A 72 14.67 -20.67 24.54
N ALA A 73 14.79 -19.46 25.09
CA ALA A 73 14.82 -18.23 24.30
C ALA A 73 16.05 -18.17 23.41
N ILE A 74 17.22 -18.57 23.93
CA ILE A 74 18.47 -18.67 23.16
C ILE A 74 18.32 -19.73 22.06
N ALA A 75 17.86 -20.93 22.41
CA ALA A 75 17.66 -22.00 21.43
C ALA A 75 16.69 -21.59 20.31
N ARG A 76 15.63 -20.84 20.61
CA ARG A 76 14.71 -20.29 19.60
C ARG A 76 15.35 -19.22 18.73
N ALA A 77 16.20 -18.36 19.30
CA ALA A 77 16.91 -17.34 18.55
C ALA A 77 17.90 -17.96 17.56
N GLU A 78 18.58 -19.03 17.98
CA GLU A 78 19.50 -19.80 17.13
C GLU A 78 18.77 -20.65 16.09
N ALA A 79 17.60 -21.21 16.44
CA ALA A 79 16.78 -22.00 15.52
C ALA A 79 15.99 -21.16 14.51
N LYS A 80 16.04 -19.81 14.58
CA LYS A 80 15.35 -18.96 13.62
C LYS A 80 15.94 -19.21 12.23
N PRO A 81 15.15 -19.72 11.27
CA PRO A 81 15.69 -20.06 9.96
C PRO A 81 16.20 -18.79 9.27
N ALA A 82 17.34 -18.92 8.59
CA ALA A 82 17.83 -17.90 7.66
C ALA A 82 16.69 -17.46 6.72
N PRO A 83 16.68 -16.19 6.26
CA PRO A 83 15.63 -15.71 5.37
C PRO A 83 15.44 -16.71 4.23
N SER A 84 14.23 -17.24 4.11
CA SER A 84 13.90 -18.23 3.10
C SER A 84 14.15 -17.59 1.73
N ASP A 85 15.13 -18.11 1.00
CA ASP A 85 15.36 -17.73 -0.40
C ASP A 85 14.04 -17.95 -1.14
N PRO A 86 13.46 -16.93 -1.81
CA PRO A 86 12.16 -17.07 -2.45
C PRO A 86 12.18 -18.30 -3.35
N ALA A 87 11.12 -19.11 -3.22
CA ALA A 87 11.00 -20.38 -3.93
C ALA A 87 11.33 -20.16 -5.43
N LEU A 88 12.04 -21.10 -6.05
CA LEU A 88 12.47 -20.98 -7.45
C LEU A 88 11.32 -20.56 -8.40
N LEU A 89 10.10 -20.95 -8.07
CA LEU A 89 8.88 -20.54 -8.77
C LEU A 89 8.61 -19.02 -8.69
N GLU A 90 8.78 -18.37 -7.54
CA GLU A 90 8.62 -16.92 -7.42
C GLU A 90 9.68 -16.16 -8.23
N ARG A 91 10.91 -16.65 -8.26
CA ARG A 91 11.98 -16.10 -9.11
C ARG A 91 11.66 -16.23 -10.61
N TRP A 92 11.13 -17.37 -11.04
CA TRP A 92 10.70 -17.59 -12.43
C TRP A 92 9.50 -16.72 -12.82
N VAL A 93 8.50 -16.58 -11.93
CA VAL A 93 7.33 -15.72 -12.16
C VAL A 93 7.72 -14.25 -12.22
N ALA A 94 8.62 -13.80 -11.35
CA ALA A 94 9.13 -12.43 -11.36
C ALA A 94 9.86 -12.10 -12.68
N TRP A 95 10.72 -13.01 -13.14
CA TRP A 95 11.41 -12.88 -14.43
C TRP A 95 10.42 -12.81 -15.59
N LEU A 96 9.44 -13.72 -15.65
CA LEU A 96 8.45 -13.73 -16.72
C LEU A 96 7.59 -12.46 -16.73
N ARG A 97 7.20 -11.95 -15.56
CA ARG A 97 6.44 -10.69 -15.43
C ARG A 97 7.21 -9.49 -15.97
N GLN A 98 8.53 -9.46 -15.79
CA GLN A 98 9.37 -8.36 -16.26
C GLN A 98 9.39 -8.26 -17.80
N TYR A 99 9.25 -9.36 -18.52
CA TYR A 99 9.22 -9.36 -19.99
C TYR A 99 7.80 -9.27 -20.58
N LEU A 100 6.80 -9.84 -19.92
CA LEU A 100 5.42 -9.81 -20.41
C LEU A 100 4.71 -8.47 -20.15
N ALA A 101 5.05 -7.77 -19.06
CA ALA A 101 4.43 -6.48 -18.72
C ALA A 101 4.59 -5.40 -19.82
N PRO A 102 5.79 -5.15 -20.40
CA PRO A 102 5.92 -4.15 -21.46
C PRO A 102 5.18 -4.55 -22.74
N ALA A 103 5.18 -5.83 -23.11
CA ALA A 103 4.46 -6.31 -24.29
C ALA A 103 2.93 -6.16 -24.13
N ALA A 104 2.39 -6.47 -22.95
CA ALA A 104 0.97 -6.30 -22.65
C ALA A 104 0.54 -4.82 -22.67
N ALA A 105 1.39 -3.92 -22.18
CA ALA A 105 1.12 -2.48 -22.22
C ALA A 105 1.05 -1.94 -23.66
N VAL A 106 2.00 -2.34 -24.53
CA VAL A 106 1.98 -1.96 -25.95
C VAL A 106 0.74 -2.53 -26.65
N ALA A 107 0.39 -3.79 -26.39
CA ALA A 107 -0.81 -4.40 -26.96
C ALA A 107 -2.10 -3.69 -26.52
N ALA A 108 -2.21 -3.31 -25.25
CA ALA A 108 -3.36 -2.56 -24.73
C ALA A 108 -3.50 -1.18 -25.40
N VAL A 109 -2.39 -0.46 -25.59
CA VAL A 109 -2.39 0.84 -26.29
C VAL A 109 -2.76 0.67 -27.76
N ALA A 110 -2.24 -0.36 -28.43
CA ALA A 110 -2.60 -0.65 -29.83
C ALA A 110 -4.09 -0.98 -29.98
N LEU A 111 -4.65 -1.81 -29.08
CA LEU A 111 -6.08 -2.13 -29.08
C LEU A 111 -6.95 -0.88 -28.83
N LEU A 112 -6.55 -0.02 -27.89
CA LEU A 112 -7.23 1.26 -27.66
C LEU A 112 -7.17 2.16 -28.89
N ALA A 113 -6.01 2.29 -29.54
CA ALA A 113 -5.86 3.10 -30.74
C ALA A 113 -6.76 2.60 -31.89
N VAL A 114 -6.85 1.27 -32.08
CA VAL A 114 -7.74 0.66 -33.08
C VAL A 114 -9.21 0.89 -32.72
N GLY A 115 -9.59 0.75 -31.45
CA GLY A 115 -10.95 0.97 -30.98
C GLY A 115 -11.40 2.42 -31.19
N VAL A 116 -10.57 3.38 -30.78
CA VAL A 116 -10.82 4.82 -30.96
C VAL A 116 -10.85 5.19 -32.45
N GLY A 117 -9.93 4.65 -33.25
CA GLY A 117 -9.92 4.88 -34.69
C GLY A 117 -11.20 4.37 -35.38
N ARG A 118 -11.71 3.21 -34.97
CA ARG A 118 -13.00 2.70 -35.47
C ARG A 118 -14.18 3.56 -35.01
N PHE A 119 -14.19 3.98 -33.75
CA PHE A 119 -15.25 4.84 -33.21
C PHE A 119 -15.30 6.20 -33.91
N LEU A 120 -14.15 6.81 -34.20
CA LEU A 120 -14.07 8.09 -34.91
C LEU A 120 -14.36 7.96 -36.42
N ALA A 121 -14.12 6.78 -37.01
CA ALA A 121 -14.43 6.51 -38.42
C ALA A 121 -15.92 6.22 -38.66
N ASP A 122 -16.67 5.87 -37.61
CA ASP A 122 -18.12 5.65 -37.69
C ASP A 122 -18.85 7.00 -37.77
N ASN A 123 -19.06 7.45 -39.01
CA ASN A 123 -19.68 8.74 -39.28
C ASN A 123 -21.22 8.59 -39.31
N PRO A 124 -21.97 9.22 -38.38
CA PRO A 124 -23.44 9.10 -38.30
C PRO A 124 -24.17 9.72 -39.50
N ALA A 125 -23.46 10.46 -40.37
CA ALA A 125 -24.03 11.10 -41.56
C ALA A 125 -24.52 10.12 -42.66
N ARG A 126 -24.27 8.80 -42.54
CA ARG A 126 -24.69 7.80 -43.54
C ARG A 126 -26.16 7.36 -43.45
N HIS A 127 -26.96 7.88 -42.51
CA HIS A 127 -28.33 7.40 -42.24
C HIS A 127 -29.47 8.36 -42.63
N TYR A 128 -29.22 9.42 -43.40
CA TYR A 128 -30.30 10.26 -43.92
C TYR A 128 -30.92 9.62 -45.17
N VAL A 129 -32.14 9.10 -45.04
CA VAL A 129 -32.98 8.66 -46.16
C VAL A 129 -33.81 9.86 -46.62
N GLU A 130 -33.65 10.25 -47.88
CA GLU A 130 -34.45 11.29 -48.53
C GLU A 130 -35.83 10.71 -48.90
N ILE A 131 -36.93 11.32 -48.43
CA ILE A 131 -38.30 10.89 -48.71
C ILE A 131 -38.95 11.90 -49.66
N ILE A 132 -39.24 11.46 -50.89
CA ILE A 132 -40.01 12.25 -51.87
C ILE A 132 -41.50 12.09 -51.55
N ASN A 133 -42.17 13.19 -51.17
CA ASN A 133 -43.60 13.21 -50.86
C ASN A 133 -44.43 13.50 -52.13
N TYR A 134 -45.37 12.60 -52.49
CA TYR A 134 -46.18 12.69 -53.72
C TYR A 134 -47.62 13.22 -53.50
N SER A 135 -48.02 13.61 -52.29
CA SER A 135 -49.35 14.20 -52.05
C SER A 135 -49.26 15.55 -51.33
N GLN A 136 -49.91 16.58 -51.87
CA GLN A 136 -49.89 17.94 -51.31
C GLN A 136 -50.69 18.08 -50.00
N ASP A 137 -51.49 17.07 -49.63
CA ASP A 137 -52.44 17.13 -48.52
C ASP A 137 -52.02 16.31 -47.27
N ILE A 138 -50.92 15.57 -47.34
CA ILE A 138 -50.45 14.73 -46.23
C ILE A 138 -48.92 14.79 -46.15
N ASN A 139 -48.40 15.19 -44.99
CA ASN A 139 -46.96 15.08 -44.71
C ASN A 139 -46.69 13.79 -43.94
N ILE A 140 -45.84 12.93 -44.52
CA ILE A 140 -45.40 11.66 -43.92
C ILE A 140 -43.92 11.76 -43.61
N SER A 141 -43.57 11.75 -42.32
CA SER A 141 -42.19 11.69 -41.86
C SER A 141 -41.97 10.36 -41.13
N SER A 142 -41.04 9.54 -41.61
CA SER A 142 -40.69 8.26 -40.96
C SER A 142 -39.29 8.32 -40.37
N PHE A 143 -39.15 7.80 -39.15
CA PHE A 143 -37.88 7.67 -38.44
C PHE A 143 -37.67 6.20 -38.08
N ARG A 144 -36.47 5.67 -38.37
CA ARG A 144 -36.07 4.33 -37.97
C ARG A 144 -34.86 4.42 -37.06
N SER A 145 -34.98 3.88 -35.85
CA SER A 145 -33.82 3.67 -34.96
C SER A 145 -33.32 2.23 -35.11
N ALA A 146 -32.10 2.09 -35.63
CA ALA A 146 -31.47 0.77 -35.79
C ALA A 146 -31.02 0.14 -34.47
N SER A 147 -30.65 0.96 -33.46
CA SER A 147 -30.22 0.47 -32.14
C SER A 147 -31.38 -0.07 -31.31
N GLU A 148 -32.57 0.53 -31.47
CA GLU A 148 -33.79 0.16 -30.72
C GLU A 148 -34.73 -0.74 -31.54
N ASN A 149 -34.34 -1.12 -32.76
CA ASN A 149 -35.18 -1.84 -33.73
C ASN A 149 -36.61 -1.28 -33.85
N MET A 150 -36.75 0.04 -33.79
CA MET A 150 -38.03 0.74 -33.70
C MET A 150 -38.28 1.58 -34.97
N PHE A 151 -39.55 1.62 -35.39
CA PHE A 151 -40.01 2.40 -36.53
C PHE A 151 -41.17 3.30 -36.09
N VAL A 152 -41.02 4.61 -36.31
CA VAL A 152 -42.03 5.62 -35.95
C VAL A 152 -42.43 6.36 -37.23
N VAL A 153 -43.73 6.47 -37.47
CA VAL A 153 -44.29 7.21 -38.60
C VAL A 153 -45.19 8.31 -38.06
N TRP A 154 -44.88 9.55 -38.44
CA TRP A 154 -45.69 10.72 -38.13
C TRP A 154 -46.52 11.08 -39.37
N LEU A 155 -47.84 11.12 -39.18
CA LEU A 155 -48.80 11.51 -40.21
C LEU A 155 -49.42 12.84 -39.79
N SER A 156 -49.22 13.88 -40.59
CA SER A 156 -49.81 15.20 -40.36
C SER A 156 -50.68 15.59 -41.56
N ARG A 157 -51.93 15.97 -41.29
CA ARG A 157 -52.83 16.57 -42.29
C ARG A 157 -52.75 18.08 -42.15
N ASN A 158 -52.55 18.78 -43.27
CA ASN A 158 -52.74 20.23 -43.34
C ASN A 158 -54.24 20.52 -43.44
N GLU A 159 -54.81 21.14 -42.42
CA GLU A 159 -56.19 21.62 -42.47
C GLU A 159 -56.21 22.96 -43.23
N THR A 160 -56.59 22.93 -44.50
CA THR A 160 -56.88 24.15 -45.26
C THR A 160 -58.28 24.63 -44.84
N PRO A 161 -58.45 25.82 -44.23
CA PRO A 161 -59.77 26.30 -43.82
C PRO A 161 -60.67 26.50 -45.04
N ALA A 162 -61.94 26.08 -44.93
CA ALA A 162 -62.92 26.18 -46.00
C ALA A 162 -63.15 27.65 -46.44
N PRO A 163 -63.27 27.94 -47.74
CA PRO A 163 -63.44 29.31 -48.23
C PRO A 163 -64.78 29.89 -47.73
N ALA A 164 -64.71 31.08 -47.12
CA ALA A 164 -65.89 31.84 -46.69
C ALA A 164 -66.78 32.22 -47.90
N PRO A 165 -68.11 32.24 -47.75
CA PRO A 165 -69.02 32.55 -48.86
C PRO A 165 -68.77 33.97 -49.40
N ALA A 166 -68.70 34.06 -50.72
CA ALA A 166 -68.28 35.22 -51.50
C ALA A 166 -69.06 36.50 -51.14
N ALA A 167 -68.34 37.54 -50.71
CA ALA A 167 -68.85 38.90 -50.71
C ALA A 167 -68.72 39.46 -52.13
N GLU A 168 -69.86 39.68 -52.78
CA GLU A 168 -69.98 40.41 -54.04
C GLU A 168 -69.43 41.83 -53.87
N ALA A 169 -68.39 42.19 -54.63
CA ALA A 169 -67.87 43.55 -54.68
C ALA A 169 -67.62 43.93 -56.14
N GLU A 170 -68.60 44.66 -56.67
CA GLU A 170 -68.62 45.65 -57.75
C GLU A 170 -67.63 45.48 -58.92
N GLU A 171 -68.21 45.19 -60.10
CA GLU A 171 -67.58 45.35 -61.41
C GLU A 171 -67.13 46.81 -61.60
N MET A 172 -65.81 47.02 -61.60
CA MET A 172 -65.19 48.28 -61.99
C MET A 172 -64.97 48.27 -63.51
N ASP A 173 -65.60 49.24 -64.17
CA ASP A 173 -65.65 49.47 -65.61
C ASP A 173 -64.26 49.71 -66.21
N TRP A 174 -63.94 48.99 -67.29
CA TRP A 174 -62.61 48.91 -67.91
C TRP A 174 -62.39 49.91 -69.06
N GLU A 175 -63.34 50.80 -69.35
CA GLU A 175 -63.26 51.75 -70.48
C GLU A 175 -62.34 52.97 -70.25
N GLU A 176 -61.86 53.22 -69.03
CA GLU A 176 -61.00 54.39 -68.74
C GLU A 176 -59.49 54.15 -68.94
N PHE A 177 -59.06 52.90 -69.18
CA PHE A 177 -57.64 52.54 -69.14
C PHE A 177 -56.88 52.63 -70.49
N TYR A 178 -57.55 52.96 -71.61
CA TYR A 178 -56.91 53.06 -72.93
C TYR A 178 -57.15 54.42 -73.61
N GLN A 179 -56.54 55.47 -73.07
CA GLN A 179 -56.01 56.57 -73.89
C GLN A 179 -54.49 56.53 -73.92
#